data_AF-A0A5C4LZA3-F1
#
_entry.id   AF-A0A5C4LZA3-F1
#
_cell.length_a   1.000
_cell.length_b   1.000
_cell.length_c   1.000
_cell.angle_alpha   90.00
_cell.angle_beta   90.00
_cell.angle_gamma   90.00
#
_symmetry.space_group_name_H-M   'P 1'
#
loop_
_entity.id
_entity.type
_entity.pdbx_description
1 polymer ?
#
loop_
_entity_poly.entity_id
_entity_poly.type
_entity_poly.pdbx_seq_one_letter_code
_entity_poly.pdbx_strand_id
1 'polypeptide(L)' 'MKPVAADELARVLGPPVQHCPSCGHSLAGARGFVQEYWAGADRNFLCWCPECLFLCTVVVSPRITAHEPEH' A
#
# COMPACT_ATOMS: atom_id res chain seq x y z
N MET A 1 -24.34 -17.65 -13.15
CA MET A 1 -23.18 -17.07 -12.43
C MET A 1 -23.11 -15.59 -12.79
N LYS A 2 -23.13 -14.68 -11.81
CA LYS A 2 -23.13 -13.22 -12.07
C LYS A 2 -21.67 -12.74 -12.16
N PRO A 3 -21.31 -11.85 -13.11
CA PRO A 3 -19.96 -11.29 -13.16
C PRO A 3 -19.66 -10.46 -11.92
N VAL A 4 -18.43 -10.58 -11.40
CA VAL A 4 -17.89 -9.74 -10.32
C VAL A 4 -17.38 -8.42 -10.92
N ALA A 5 -17.60 -7.31 -10.21
CA ALA A 5 -17.16 -6.00 -10.67
C ALA A 5 -15.63 -5.84 -10.54
N ALA A 6 -15.04 -5.01 -11.41
CA ALA A 6 -13.58 -4.87 -11.50
C ALA A 6 -12.96 -4.25 -10.23
N ASP A 7 -13.69 -3.37 -9.54
CA ASP A 7 -13.31 -2.78 -8.26
C ASP A 7 -13.31 -3.81 -7.13
N GLU A 8 -14.28 -4.72 -7.12
CA GLU A 8 -14.35 -5.82 -6.16
C GLU A 8 -13.17 -6.79 -6.36
N LEU A 9 -12.85 -7.13 -7.61
CA LEU A 9 -11.66 -7.91 -7.94
C LEU A 9 -10.37 -7.21 -7.48
N ALA A 10 -10.25 -5.90 -7.73
CA ALA A 10 -9.08 -5.14 -7.28
C ALA A 10 -8.97 -5.10 -5.74
N ARG A 11 -10.09 -5.02 -5.03
CA ARG A 11 -10.09 -5.06 -3.56
C ARG A 11 -9.64 -6.40 -3.01
N VAL A 12 -10.08 -7.51 -3.61
CA VAL A 12 -9.81 -8.87 -3.11
C VAL A 12 -8.46 -9.42 -3.60
N LEU A 13 -8.07 -9.13 -4.84
CA LEU A 13 -6.89 -9.70 -5.50
C LEU A 13 -5.77 -8.68 -5.76
N GLY A 14 -6.05 -7.38 -5.61
CA GLY A 14 -5.08 -6.33 -5.84
C GLY A 14 -3.97 -6.31 -4.79
N PRO A 15 -2.93 -5.48 -4.99
CA PRO A 15 -1.86 -5.34 -4.03
C PRO A 15 -2.42 -4.90 -2.66
N PRO A 16 -1.76 -5.27 -1.55
CA PRO A 16 -2.22 -4.93 -0.20
C PRO A 16 -2.36 -3.42 0.02
N VAL A 17 -1.53 -2.62 -0.66
CA VAL A 17 -1.53 -1.17 -0.54
C VAL A 17 -2.35 -0.56 -1.67
N GLN A 18 -3.58 -0.17 -1.35
CA GLN A 18 -4.53 0.40 -2.32
C GLN A 18 -4.86 1.89 -2.05
N HIS A 19 -4.45 2.41 -0.90
CA HIS A 19 -4.73 3.77 -0.45
C HIS A 19 -3.48 4.42 0.16
N CYS A 20 -3.36 5.74 0.03
CA CYS A 20 -2.25 6.51 0.59
C CYS A 20 -2.30 6.48 2.12
N PRO A 21 -1.20 6.11 2.82
CA PRO A 21 -1.15 6.12 4.29
C PRO A 21 -1.28 7.52 4.91
N SER A 22 -0.97 8.58 4.15
CA SER A 22 -1.04 9.96 4.63
C SER A 22 -2.42 10.58 4.45
N CYS A 23 -3.01 10.52 3.25
CA CYS A 23 -4.27 11.23 2.94
C CYS A 23 -5.47 10.33 2.63
N GLY A 24 -5.30 9.01 2.59
CA GLY A 24 -6.37 8.05 2.28
C GLY A 24 -6.80 7.98 0.81
N HIS A 25 -6.26 8.83 -0.07
CA HIS A 25 -6.60 8.81 -1.50
C HIS A 25 -6.24 7.46 -2.15
N SER A 26 -7.06 6.99 -3.09
CA SER A 26 -6.83 5.72 -3.79
C SER A 26 -5.55 5.77 -4.64
N LEU A 27 -4.74 4.71 -4.54
CA LEU A 27 -3.53 4.52 -5.35
C LEU A 27 -3.75 3.56 -6.53
N ALA A 28 -4.96 3.01 -6.69
CA ALA A 28 -5.28 2.07 -7.77
C ALA A 28 -5.42 2.74 -9.16
N GLY A 29 -5.48 4.07 -9.21
CA GLY A 29 -5.58 4.82 -10.46
C GLY A 29 -4.23 5.01 -11.17
N ALA A 30 -4.25 5.35 -12.45
CA ALA A 30 -3.06 5.45 -13.33
C ALA A 30 -1.99 6.48 -12.90
N ARG A 31 -2.28 7.34 -11.92
CA ARG A 31 -1.34 8.35 -11.40
C ARG A 31 -0.74 7.95 -10.04
N GLY A 32 -1.32 6.96 -9.35
CA GLY A 32 -0.71 6.38 -8.16
C GLY A 32 0.41 5.43 -8.57
N PHE A 33 1.46 5.35 -7.75
CA PHE A 33 2.54 4.38 -7.97
C PHE A 33 2.67 3.49 -6.75
N VAL A 34 2.61 2.18 -6.98
CA VAL A 34 2.84 1.14 -5.96
C VAL A 34 3.71 0.07 -6.60
N GLN A 35 4.95 -0.07 -6.13
CA GLN A 35 5.88 -1.10 -6.58
C GLN A 35 6.22 -2.03 -5.43
N GLU A 36 5.90 -3.30 -5.60
CA GLU A 36 6.32 -4.35 -4.67
C GLU A 36 7.80 -4.69 -4.88
N TYR A 37 8.51 -4.91 -3.77
CA TYR A 37 9.86 -5.46 -3.74
C TYR A 37 10.12 -6.25 -2.44
N TRP A 38 11.14 -7.09 -2.45
CA TRP A 38 11.52 -7.91 -1.30
C TRP A 38 12.88 -7.48 -0.75
N ALA A 39 12.99 -7.45 0.57
CA ALA A 39 14.24 -7.25 1.28
C ALA A 39 14.36 -8.34 2.35
N GLY A 40 15.12 -9.39 2.07
CA GLY A 40 15.16 -10.57 2.92
C GLY A 40 13.78 -11.24 3.01
N ALA A 41 13.26 -11.38 4.23
CA ALA A 41 11.93 -11.95 4.48
C ALA A 41 10.79 -10.91 4.42
N ASP A 42 11.12 -9.62 4.35
CA ASP A 42 10.12 -8.55 4.37
C ASP A 42 9.57 -8.28 2.96
N ARG A 43 8.25 -8.10 2.90
CA ARG A 43 7.53 -7.70 1.68
C ARG A 43 7.24 -6.20 1.74
N ASN A 44 7.84 -5.45 0.83
CA ASN A 44 7.85 -3.99 0.86
C ASN A 44 7.08 -3.41 -0.33
N PHE A 45 6.50 -2.23 -0.14
CA PHE A 45 5.78 -1.49 -1.18
C PHE A 45 6.27 -0.05 -1.21
N LEU A 46 7.01 0.32 -2.26
CA LEU A 46 7.34 1.73 -2.55
C LEU A 46 6.10 2.42 -3.12
N CYS A 47 5.61 3.42 -2.40
CA CYS A 47 4.34 4.07 -2.68
C CYS A 47 4.54 5.57 -2.91
N TRP A 48 3.97 6.10 -3.99
CA TRP A 48 3.87 7.53 -4.23
C TRP A 48 2.43 7.95 -4.51
N CYS A 49 2.00 9.02 -3.83
CA CYS A 49 0.66 9.58 -3.97
C CYS A 49 0.68 10.89 -4.77
N PRO A 50 -0.04 10.98 -5.91
CA PRO A 50 -0.13 12.21 -6.69
C PRO A 50 -0.97 13.31 -6.02
N GLU A 51 -1.81 12.97 -5.03
CA GLU A 51 -2.74 13.91 -4.38
C GLU A 51 -2.03 14.75 -3.32
N CYS A 52 -1.35 14.11 -2.37
CA CYS A 52 -0.62 14.81 -1.30
C CYS A 52 0.90 14.79 -1.48
N LEU A 53 1.39 14.27 -2.61
CA LEU A 53 2.82 14.13 -2.94
C LEU A 53 3.63 13.27 -1.97
N PHE A 54 2.95 12.51 -1.10
CA PHE A 54 3.60 11.68 -0.10
C PHE A 54 4.30 10.49 -0.75
N LEU A 55 5.58 10.33 -0.43
CA LEU A 55 6.42 9.19 -0.80
C LEU A 55 6.73 8.40 0.46
N CYS A 56 6.46 7.10 0.45
CA CYS A 56 6.75 6.23 1.58
C CYS A 56 7.05 4.80 1.14
N THR A 57 7.59 4.02 2.08
CA THR A 57 7.64 2.57 1.96
C THR A 57 6.70 1.98 2.99
N VAL A 58 5.77 1.13 2.56
CA VAL A 58 4.97 0.30 3.46
C VAL A 58 5.66 -1.06 3.57
N VAL A 59 6.05 -1.43 4.79
CA VAL A 59 6.70 -2.71 5.08
C VAL A 59 5.68 -3.65 5.72
N VAL A 60 5.41 -4.78 5.06
CA VAL A 60 4.60 -5.86 5.63
C VAL A 60 5.57 -6.88 6.22
N SER A 61 5.80 -6.78 7.53
CA SER A 61 6.64 -7.70 8.28
C SER A 61 5.79 -8.58 9.21
N PRO A 62 6.14 -9.87 9.41
CA PRO A 62 5.42 -10.75 10.34
C PRO A 62 5.44 -10.27 11.79
N ARG A 63 6.46 -9.48 12.17
CA ARG A 63 6.63 -8.95 13.52
C ARG A 63 7.36 -7.62 13.47
N ILE A 64 6.86 -6.64 14.22
CA ILE A 64 7.49 -5.32 14.37
C ILE A 64 7.83 -5.12 15.84
N THR A 65 9.08 -4.77 16.12
CA THR A 65 9.54 -4.30 17.43
C THR A 65 9.93 -2.85 17.29
N ALA A 66 9.29 -1.96 18.06
CA ALA A 66 9.56 -0.53 18.04
C ALA A 66 9.66 0.02 19.47
N HIS A 67 10.31 1.18 19.62
CA HIS A 67 10.38 1.93 20.86
C HIS A 67 9.40 3.10 20.81
N GLU A 68 8.65 3.31 21.89
CA GLU A 68 7.89 4.54 22.09
C GLU A 68 8.84 5.62 22.65
N PRO A 69 8.85 6.85 22.10
CA PRO A 69 9.65 7.94 22.65
C PRO A 69 9.21 8.29 24.08
N GLU A 70 10.14 8.64 24.98
CA GLU A 70 9.75 9.32 26.21
C GLU A 70 9.16 10.72 25.89
N HIS A 71 8.02 11.04 26.50
CA HIS A 71 7.30 12.31 26.31
C HIS A 71 7.91 13.44 27.16
#